data_AF-A0A7C1ZXQ6-F1
#
_entry.id   AF-A0A7C1ZXQ6-F1
#
_cell.length_a   1.000
_cell.length_b   1.000
_cell.length_c   1.000
_cell.angle_alpha   90.00
_cell.angle_beta   90.00
_cell.angle_gamma   90.00
#
_symmetry.space_group_name_H-M   'P 1'
#
loop_
_entity.id
_entity.type
_entity.pdbx_description
1 polymer ?
#
loop_
_entity_poly.entity_id
_entity_poly.type
_entity_poly.pdbx_seq_one_letter_code
_entity_poly.pdbx_strand_id
1 'polypeptide(L)'
;MNYILNKKEETMIKPRGKWIFFRIQKLSSIGRITLPDGTTLEKEDVIVVAVGPDVKFIKVGEKVIINSRNVICHIDPEVGDKEARGFVEEENVIAIVE
;
A
#
# COMPACT_ATOMS: atom_id res chain seq x y z
N MET A 1 11.26 4.01 15.34
CA MET A 1 10.54 5.30 15.50
C MET A 1 9.19 5.12 14.86
N ASN A 2 8.12 5.23 15.65
CA ASN A 2 6.76 5.09 15.14
C ASN A 2 6.20 6.47 14.82
N TYR A 3 5.81 6.70 13.57
CA TYR A 3 5.22 7.96 13.11
C TYR A 3 3.73 7.73 12.92
N ILE A 4 2.96 8.36 13.80
CA ILE A 4 1.50 8.36 13.77
C ILE A 4 1.10 9.53 12.88
N LEU A 5 0.52 9.23 11.73
CA LEU A 5 0.17 10.23 10.72
C LEU A 5 -1.32 10.50 10.78
N ASN A 6 -1.70 11.74 11.09
CA ASN A 6 -3.08 12.16 10.96
C ASN A 6 -3.47 12.38 9.49
N LYS A 7 -4.78 12.42 9.19
CA LYS A 7 -5.28 12.62 7.80
C LYS A 7 -4.74 13.87 7.11
N LYS A 8 -4.43 14.93 7.87
CA LYS A 8 -3.86 16.16 7.30
C LYS A 8 -2.40 15.94 6.91
N GLU A 9 -1.65 15.17 7.69
CA GLU A 9 -0.25 14.81 7.41
C GLU A 9 -0.11 13.82 6.25
N GLU A 10 -1.06 12.89 6.09
CA GLU A 10 -1.13 12.02 4.91
C GLU A 10 -1.11 12.82 3.60
N THR A 11 -1.87 13.92 3.53
CA THR A 11 -1.93 14.77 2.33
C THR A 11 -0.64 15.53 2.05
N MET A 12 0.28 15.60 3.02
CA MET A 12 1.57 16.26 2.87
C MET A 12 2.67 15.29 2.41
N ILE A 13 2.40 13.98 2.38
CA ILE A 13 3.37 12.98 1.92
C ILE A 13 3.54 13.08 0.41
N LYS A 14 4.80 13.25 0.00
CA LYS A 14 5.21 13.29 -1.41
C LYS A 14 6.24 12.18 -1.64
N PRO A 15 5.79 10.98 -2.06
CA PRO A 15 6.71 9.91 -2.43
C PRO A 15 7.63 10.37 -3.55
N ARG A 16 8.86 9.84 -3.58
CA ARG A 16 9.83 10.11 -4.65
C ARG A 16 9.88 8.94 -5.62
N GLY A 17 10.38 9.15 -6.83
CA GLY A 17 10.56 8.06 -7.78
C GLY A 17 9.26 7.31 -8.08
N LYS A 18 9.34 5.98 -8.07
CA LYS A 18 8.21 5.05 -8.29
C LYS A 18 7.51 4.60 -7.00
N TRP A 19 7.74 5.29 -5.89
CA TRP A 19 7.12 4.95 -4.62
C TRP A 19 5.66 5.39 -4.57
N ILE A 20 4.85 4.56 -3.92
CA ILE A 20 3.41 4.76 -3.71
C ILE A 20 3.16 4.69 -2.22
N PHE A 21 2.53 5.72 -1.68
CA PHE A 21 2.05 5.73 -0.30
C PHE A 21 0.61 5.25 -0.26
N PHE A 22 0.31 4.27 0.59
CA PHE A 22 -1.00 3.64 0.67
C PHE A 22 -1.50 3.51 2.12
N ARG A 23 -2.80 3.24 2.24
CA ARG A 23 -3.49 2.88 3.48
C ARG A 23 -4.21 1.54 3.31
N ILE A 24 -4.01 0.64 4.26
CA ILE A 24 -4.72 -0.64 4.37
C ILE A 24 -6.12 -0.36 4.95
N GLN A 25 -7.17 -0.79 4.25
CA GLN A 25 -8.56 -0.61 4.72
C GLN A 25 -8.97 -1.61 5.81
N LYS A 26 -8.34 -2.79 5.86
CA LYS A 26 -8.66 -3.85 6.81
C LYS A 26 -7.48 -4.83 6.92
N LEU A 27 -6.85 -4.89 8.09
CA LEU A 27 -5.73 -5.83 8.37
C LEU A 27 -6.16 -7.31 8.35
N SER A 28 -7.47 -7.60 8.33
CA SER A 28 -8.02 -8.96 8.33
C SER A 28 -7.92 -9.70 6.99
N SER A 29 -7.26 -9.14 5.97
CA SER A 29 -7.34 -9.62 4.59
C SER A 29 -5.96 -9.79 3.94
N ILE A 30 -4.95 -10.22 4.70
CA ILE A 30 -3.75 -10.81 4.09
C ILE A 30 -4.20 -12.10 3.40
N GLY A 31 -4.39 -12.01 2.09
CA GLY A 31 -4.76 -13.12 1.23
C GLY A 31 -3.52 -13.80 0.67
N ARG A 32 -3.71 -14.98 0.07
CA ARG A 32 -2.71 -15.58 -0.80
C ARG A 32 -3.22 -15.59 -2.23
N ILE A 33 -2.35 -15.27 -3.17
CA ILE A 33 -2.62 -15.43 -4.60
C ILE A 33 -1.55 -16.35 -5.18
N THR A 34 -1.98 -17.38 -5.90
CA THR A 34 -1.08 -18.25 -6.65
C THR A 34 -1.10 -17.82 -8.11
N LEU A 35 0.04 -17.40 -8.62
CA LEU A 35 0.24 -17.02 -10.01
C LEU A 35 0.24 -18.28 -10.90
N PRO A 36 0.02 -18.14 -12.23
CA PRO A 36 -0.02 -19.28 -13.16
C PRO A 36 1.27 -20.11 -13.21
N ASP A 37 2.40 -19.53 -12.82
CA ASP A 37 3.70 -20.19 -12.72
C ASP A 37 3.88 -21.01 -11.41
N GLY A 38 2.87 -21.03 -10.55
CA GLY A 38 2.87 -21.71 -9.25
C GLY A 38 3.40 -20.85 -8.09
N THR A 39 3.88 -19.63 -8.35
CA THR A 39 4.38 -18.72 -7.31
C THR A 39 3.22 -18.27 -6.42
N THR A 40 3.33 -18.47 -5.10
CA THR A 40 2.34 -17.96 -4.13
C THR A 40 2.83 -16.69 -3.46
N LEU A 41 2.10 -15.60 -3.67
CA LEU A 41 2.34 -14.29 -3.05
C LEU A 41 1.36 -14.06 -1.91
N GLU A 42 1.82 -13.34 -0.89
CA GLU A 42 0.95 -12.76 0.12
C GLU A 42 0.47 -11.41 -0.41
N LYS A 43 -0.84 -11.20 -0.38
CA LYS A 43 -1.47 -10.03 -0.97
C LYS A 43 -2.23 -9.22 0.07
N GLU A 44 -2.22 -7.91 -0.13
CA GLU A 44 -3.00 -6.96 0.66
C GLU A 44 -3.78 -6.02 -0.25
N ASP A 45 -5.03 -5.75 0.13
CA ASP A 45 -5.89 -4.78 -0.53
C ASP A 45 -5.70 -3.40 0.13
N VAL A 46 -5.24 -2.43 -0.65
CA VAL A 46 -4.88 -1.09 -0.14
C VAL A 46 -5.48 0.01 -0.99
N ILE A 47 -5.61 1.20 -0.39
CA ILE A 47 -5.99 2.43 -1.09
C ILE A 47 -4.75 3.29 -1.28
N VAL A 48 -4.56 3.77 -2.51
CA VAL A 48 -3.48 4.70 -2.84
C VAL A 48 -3.79 6.08 -2.28
N VAL A 49 -2.88 6.63 -1.51
CA VAL A 49 -3.01 7.94 -0.84
C VAL A 49 -2.13 9.00 -1.50
N ALA A 50 -0.92 8.62 -1.93
CA ALA A 50 -0.06 9.49 -2.71
C ALA A 50 0.83 8.68 -3.66
N VAL A 51 1.21 9.28 -4.79
CA VAL A 51 2.06 8.65 -5.80
C VAL A 51 3.29 9.51 -6.07
N GLY A 52 4.42 8.86 -6.29
CA GLY A 52 5.64 9.51 -6.73
C GLY A 52 5.57 9.97 -8.19
N PRO A 53 6.44 10.89 -8.61
CA PRO A 53 6.39 11.50 -9.94
C PRO A 53 6.69 10.51 -11.08
N ASP A 54 7.37 9.39 -10.81
CA ASP A 54 7.74 8.41 -11.84
C ASP A 54 6.77 7.21 -11.92
N VAL A 55 5.72 7.21 -11.08
CA VAL A 55 4.60 6.27 -11.16
C VAL A 55 3.76 6.60 -12.39
N LYS A 56 3.50 5.61 -13.25
CA LYS A 56 2.86 5.81 -14.54
C LYS A 56 1.42 5.34 -14.58
N PHE A 57 1.12 4.24 -13.90
CA PHE A 57 -0.14 3.50 -14.09
C PHE A 57 -1.11 3.64 -12.92
N ILE A 58 -0.59 3.97 -11.73
CA ILE A 58 -1.37 4.03 -10.50
C ILE A 58 -1.70 5.48 -10.14
N LYS A 59 -2.94 5.73 -9.72
CA LYS A 59 -3.45 7.06 -9.33
C LYS A 59 -3.90 7.09 -7.87
N VAL A 60 -3.87 8.29 -7.30
CA VAL A 60 -4.41 8.54 -5.96
C VAL A 60 -5.89 8.21 -5.90
N GLY A 61 -6.29 7.49 -4.86
CA GLY A 61 -7.66 7.04 -4.63
C GLY A 61 -7.98 5.66 -5.20
N GLU A 62 -7.13 5.09 -6.05
CA GLU A 62 -7.34 3.74 -6.58
C GLU A 62 -7.19 2.69 -5.48
N LYS A 63 -7.99 1.63 -5.59
CA LYS A 63 -7.82 0.42 -4.79
C LYS A 63 -6.90 -0.52 -5.57
N VAL A 64 -5.85 -0.99 -4.92
CA VAL A 64 -4.87 -1.87 -5.56
C VAL A 64 -4.55 -3.07 -4.68
N ILE A 65 -4.14 -4.14 -5.33
CA ILE A 65 -3.60 -5.34 -4.71
C ILE A 65 -2.09 -5.24 -4.76
N ILE A 66 -1.43 -5.35 -3.61
CA ILE A 66 0.04 -5.31 -3.52
C ILE A 66 0.60 -6.62 -2.99
N ASN A 67 1.86 -6.91 -3.33
CA ASN A 67 2.61 -7.99 -2.72
C ASN A 67 3.15 -7.54 -1.35
N SER A 68 2.63 -8.12 -0.25
CA SER A 68 2.93 -7.67 1.12
C SER A 68 4.39 -7.90 1.54
N ARG A 69 5.12 -8.79 0.87
CA ARG A 69 6.53 -9.08 1.22
C ARG A 69 7.50 -7.94 0.91
N ASN A 70 7.15 -7.09 -0.05
CA ASN A 70 8.01 -6.00 -0.53
C ASN A 70 7.41 -4.64 -0.15
N VAL A 71 6.93 -4.55 1.08
CA VAL A 71 6.24 -3.37 1.60
C VAL A 71 7.02 -2.80 2.78
N ILE A 72 7.25 -1.50 2.74
CA ILE A 72 7.71 -0.76 3.92
C ILE A 72 6.46 -0.32 4.67
N CYS A 73 5.97 -1.17 5.58
CA CYS A 73 4.76 -0.89 6.34
C CYS A 73 5.08 -0.19 7.67
N HIS A 74 4.21 0.74 8.03
CA HIS A 74 4.11 1.33 9.35
C HIS A 74 2.71 1.04 9.89
N ILE A 75 2.63 0.10 10.84
CA ILE A 75 1.40 -0.13 11.61
C ILE A 75 1.33 0.98 12.64
N ASP A 76 0.26 1.77 12.60
CA ASP A 76 0.05 2.87 13.52
C ASP A 76 -0.47 2.30 14.86
N PRO A 77 0.35 2.29 15.94
CA PRO A 77 -0.01 1.60 17.16
C PRO A 77 -1.17 2.27 17.93
N GLU A 78 -1.45 3.56 17.71
CA GLU A 78 -2.53 4.28 18.40
C GLU A 78 -3.90 4.11 17.73
N VAL A 79 -3.94 3.81 16.43
CA VAL A 79 -5.18 3.56 15.68
C VAL A 79 -5.62 2.08 15.80
N GLY A 80 -4.74 1.22 16.33
CA GLY A 80 -4.93 -0.22 16.47
C GLY A 80 -4.93 -0.94 15.11
N ASP A 81 -5.30 -2.23 15.09
CA ASP A 81 -5.38 -3.10 13.89
C ASP A 81 -6.39 -2.67 12.81
N LYS A 82 -6.78 -1.39 12.76
CA LYS A 82 -7.83 -0.87 11.88
C LYS A 82 -7.29 -0.01 10.73
N GLU A 83 -6.13 0.61 10.89
CA GLU A 83 -5.48 1.38 9.81
C GLU A 83 -3.96 1.21 9.88
N ALA A 84 -3.39 0.55 8.87
CA ALA A 84 -1.95 0.51 8.65
C ALA A 84 -1.61 1.29 7.38
N ARG A 85 -0.45 1.94 7.35
CA ARG A 85 0.03 2.76 6.25
C ARG A 85 1.35 2.21 5.76
N GLY A 86 1.72 2.50 4.53
CA GLY A 86 3.02 2.05 4.05
C GLY A 86 3.41 2.61 2.71
N PHE A 87 4.62 2.25 2.32
CA PHE A 87 5.17 2.53 1.01
C PHE A 87 5.43 1.24 0.25
N VAL A 88 5.15 1.28 -1.03
CA VAL A 88 5.39 0.19 -1.98
C VAL A 88 5.86 0.79 -3.29
N GLU A 89 6.73 0.11 -4.02
CA GLU A 89 7.09 0.53 -5.38
C GLU A 89 6.04 0.05 -6.39
N GLU A 90 5.85 0.81 -7.47
CA GLU A 90 4.87 0.50 -8.53
C GLU A 90 4.96 -0.95 -9.06
N GLU A 91 6.17 -1.52 -9.14
CA GLU A 91 6.37 -2.90 -9.62
C GLU A 91 5.81 -3.99 -8.69
N ASN A 92 5.58 -3.65 -7.42
CA ASN A 92 5.01 -4.56 -6.42
C ASN A 92 3.47 -4.46 -6.35
N VAL A 93 2.86 -3.62 -7.20
CA VAL A 93 1.42 -3.60 -7.43
C VAL A 93 1.05 -4.73 -8.39
N ILE A 94 0.23 -5.65 -7.91
CA ILE A 94 -0.19 -6.85 -8.65
C ILE A 94 -1.36 -6.51 -9.57
N ALA A 95 -2.33 -5.73 -9.09
CA ALA A 95 -3.53 -5.37 -9.85
C ALA A 95 -4.21 -4.10 -9.32
N ILE A 96 -4.98 -3.44 -10.18
CA ILE A 96 -5.92 -2.37 -9.81
C ILE A 96 -7.30 -3.01 -9.68
N VAL A 97 -8.05 -2.64 -8.64
CA VAL A 97 -9.41 -3.11 -8.36
C VAL A 97 -10.38 -2.00 -8.76
N GLU A 98 -11.21 -2.26 -9.77
CA GLU A 98 -12.32 -1.37 -10.19
C GLU A 98 -13.46 -1.33 -9.16
#